data_AF-A0ABD3MCN6-F1
#
_entry.id   AF-A0ABD3MCN6-F1
#
_cell.length_a   1.000
_cell.length_b   1.000
_cell.length_c   1.000
_cell.angle_alpha   90.00
_cell.angle_beta   90.00
_cell.angle_gamma   90.00
#
_symmetry.space_group_name_H-M   'P 1'
#
loop_
_entity.id
_entity.type
_entity.pdbx_description
1 polymer ?
#
loop_
_entity_poly.entity_id
_entity_poly.type
_entity_poly.pdbx_seq_one_letter_code
_entity_poly.pdbx_strand_id
1 'polypeptide(L)'
;MRGFTLVTAAFTLGATPTFGWSSNIRLRVHHHHQCTNLLRHRSSFSSEDHDAVVQELQQPQQEQHPHSLLWSTTLATSPNSYVNPSVELAIRSPSQGGTGIVALADIPADTVVMCLPLEEVCMIDASSILDSYIEGEGDDDEVLQLLKEMWSEDLASTTTKQESDEGKRLAVLAGVIAHLQLIRFRDLASSASNSMGSSYSLEQSRRLGLFLDAMPLLPQQNIDNHRQQQRHPFPTHFLYWTDDEVEILLQGTMGQTKAREVRAGIGLVVRKWSSAFLKEHYSNAVTQAQMLNAILSAFTAVLSRSFGDSAGRDLGGKGRMLVPLVDMLNHDGEDPNVRWTWHVGAGDDDKVSDGKGNIVVTTLRKVTKGEELVKCYGWRPAWDVQAVMDSSLS
;
A
#
# COMPACT_ATOMS: atom_id res chain seq x y z
N MET A 1 -19.22 -48.63 -4.49
CA MET A 1 -17.97 -48.22 -5.17
C MET A 1 -18.31 -47.76 -6.57
N ARG A 2 -18.27 -46.45 -6.83
CA ARG A 2 -18.33 -45.84 -8.16
C ARG A 2 -17.31 -44.70 -8.15
N GLY A 3 -16.27 -44.85 -8.97
CA GLY A 3 -15.18 -43.91 -9.09
C GLY A 3 -15.59 -42.69 -9.90
N PHE A 4 -15.15 -41.52 -9.47
CA PHE A 4 -15.22 -40.30 -10.27
C PHE A 4 -13.93 -40.20 -11.10
N THR A 5 -14.09 -40.15 -12.41
CA THR A 5 -13.03 -39.91 -13.38
C THR A 5 -12.85 -38.40 -13.54
N LEU A 6 -11.69 -37.89 -13.16
CA LEU A 6 -11.29 -36.49 -13.40
C LEU A 6 -10.82 -36.40 -14.87
N VAL A 7 -11.52 -35.59 -15.68
CA VAL A 7 -11.10 -35.32 -17.07
C VAL A 7 -10.16 -34.12 -17.04
N THR A 8 -8.87 -34.37 -17.23
CA THR A 8 -7.85 -33.35 -17.49
C THR A 8 -7.95 -32.91 -18.95
N ALA A 9 -8.39 -31.68 -19.17
CA ALA A 9 -8.29 -31.06 -20.49
C ALA A 9 -6.84 -30.58 -20.70
N ALA A 10 -6.11 -31.28 -21.57
CA ALA A 10 -4.80 -30.86 -22.04
C ALA A 10 -4.96 -29.75 -23.09
N PHE A 11 -4.46 -28.55 -22.80
CA PHE A 11 -4.29 -27.51 -23.81
C PHE A 11 -2.90 -27.67 -24.44
N THR A 12 -2.87 -28.13 -25.69
CA THR A 12 -1.68 -28.09 -26.55
C THR A 12 -1.46 -26.65 -27.02
N LEU A 13 -0.42 -25.99 -26.51
CA LEU A 13 0.08 -24.70 -27.02
C LEU A 13 0.91 -24.94 -28.28
N GLY A 14 0.45 -24.40 -29.41
CA GLY A 14 1.22 -24.32 -30.65
C GLY A 14 2.41 -23.38 -30.50
N ALA A 15 3.57 -23.82 -31.00
CA ALA A 15 4.83 -23.10 -30.94
C ALA A 15 4.79 -21.78 -31.73
N THR A 16 5.11 -20.66 -31.07
CA THR A 16 5.50 -19.36 -31.69
C THR A 16 6.38 -18.58 -30.70
N PRO A 17 7.26 -17.66 -31.18
CA PRO A 17 8.63 -17.55 -30.69
C PRO A 17 8.78 -16.83 -29.35
N THR A 18 9.68 -17.35 -28.53
CA THR A 18 10.13 -16.82 -27.25
C THR A 18 10.95 -15.54 -27.42
N PHE A 19 10.39 -14.39 -27.04
CA PHE A 19 11.20 -13.27 -26.56
C PHE A 19 11.29 -13.38 -25.04
N GLY A 20 12.34 -14.07 -24.58
CA GLY A 20 12.62 -14.26 -23.17
C GLY A 20 13.20 -12.99 -22.56
N TRP A 21 12.56 -12.48 -21.51
CA TRP A 21 13.24 -11.65 -20.52
C TRP A 21 14.23 -12.55 -19.79
N SER A 22 15.53 -12.36 -20.02
CA SER A 22 16.56 -13.12 -19.32
C SER A 22 16.70 -12.61 -17.89
N SER A 23 16.14 -13.34 -16.94
CA SER A 23 16.46 -13.21 -15.52
C SER A 23 17.82 -13.84 -15.23
N ASN A 24 18.89 -13.06 -15.41
CA ASN A 24 20.23 -13.39 -14.93
C ASN A 24 20.86 -12.15 -14.29
N ILE A 25 20.43 -11.81 -13.08
CA ILE A 25 21.20 -10.95 -12.19
C ILE A 25 21.69 -11.83 -11.05
N ARG A 26 22.89 -12.40 -11.21
CA ARG A 26 23.64 -13.02 -10.11
C ARG A 26 24.24 -11.91 -9.25
N LEU A 27 23.66 -11.66 -8.07
CA LEU A 27 24.33 -10.90 -7.02
C LEU A 27 25.48 -11.75 -6.45
N ARG A 28 26.72 -11.49 -6.89
CA ARG A 28 27.92 -12.02 -6.25
C ARG A 28 28.15 -11.27 -4.94
N VAL A 29 27.92 -11.93 -3.81
CA VAL A 29 28.42 -11.48 -2.50
C VAL A 29 29.84 -12.02 -2.34
N HIS A 30 30.83 -11.14 -2.38
CA HIS A 30 32.21 -11.48 -2.00
C HIS A 30 32.36 -11.37 -0.49
N HIS A 31 32.50 -12.50 0.20
CA HIS A 31 33.02 -12.53 1.57
C HIS A 31 34.53 -12.26 1.55
N HIS A 32 34.96 -11.22 2.26
CA HIS A 32 36.33 -11.13 2.73
C HIS A 32 36.34 -10.88 4.23
N HIS A 33 36.69 -11.92 4.97
CA HIS A 33 37.17 -11.82 6.34
C HIS A 33 38.49 -11.07 6.35
N GLN A 34 38.61 -10.04 7.18
CA GLN A 34 39.86 -9.78 7.87
C GLN A 34 39.58 -9.13 9.23
N CYS A 35 40.13 -9.79 10.24
CA CYS A 35 40.10 -9.47 11.65
C CYS A 35 41.41 -8.75 11.98
N THR A 36 41.37 -7.61 12.68
CA THR A 36 42.46 -7.18 13.58
C THR A 36 41.99 -6.13 14.59
N ASN A 37 42.31 -6.40 15.86
CA ASN A 37 42.23 -5.52 17.02
C ASN A 37 43.06 -4.24 16.85
N LEU A 38 42.68 -3.17 17.58
CA LEU A 38 43.58 -2.46 18.52
C LEU A 38 42.86 -1.32 19.28
N LEU A 39 43.02 -1.38 20.62
CA LEU A 39 42.70 -0.35 21.62
C LEU A 39 43.55 0.92 21.45
N ARG A 40 43.00 2.10 21.81
CA ARG A 40 43.73 3.11 22.60
C ARG A 40 42.84 4.18 23.26
N HIS A 41 43.35 4.64 24.40
CA HIS A 41 42.76 5.40 25.49
C HIS A 41 42.78 6.94 25.35
N ARG A 42 41.91 7.60 26.17
CA ARG A 42 42.08 8.90 26.92
C ARG A 42 42.16 10.19 26.08
N SER A 43 41.70 11.37 26.48
CA SER A 43 41.11 11.91 27.74
C SER A 43 40.59 13.34 27.48
N SER A 44 39.45 13.69 28.12
CA SER A 44 38.96 14.98 28.65
C SER A 44 39.72 16.30 28.38
N PHE A 45 38.99 17.38 28.02
CA PHE A 45 39.02 18.70 28.70
C PHE A 45 37.76 19.53 28.37
N SER A 46 37.25 20.21 29.40
CA SER A 46 36.03 21.04 29.44
C SER A 46 36.26 22.49 28.99
N SER A 47 35.23 23.12 28.45
CA SER A 47 35.05 24.59 28.49
C SER A 47 33.58 24.90 28.18
N GLU A 48 32.76 24.96 29.23
CA GLU A 48 31.41 25.52 29.19
C GLU A 48 31.47 27.06 29.02
N ASP A 49 30.33 27.63 28.60
CA ASP A 49 29.92 29.03 28.77
C ASP A 49 29.98 30.06 27.64
N HIS A 50 30.08 29.70 26.33
CA HIS A 50 29.85 30.71 25.26
C HIS A 50 28.93 30.32 24.08
N ASP A 51 28.34 29.11 24.04
CA ASP A 51 27.51 28.67 22.89
C ASP A 51 25.99 28.69 23.14
N ALA A 52 25.54 29.12 24.33
CA ALA A 52 24.13 29.06 24.74
C ALA A 52 23.18 30.08 24.08
N VAL A 53 23.68 30.92 23.15
CA VAL A 53 22.86 31.97 22.50
C VAL A 53 22.80 31.81 20.96
N VAL A 54 23.42 30.77 20.39
CA VAL A 54 23.36 30.49 18.94
C VAL A 54 22.64 29.17 18.60
N GLN A 55 22.19 28.40 19.61
CA GLN A 55 21.55 27.09 19.40
C GLN A 55 20.03 27.10 19.14
N GLU A 56 19.38 28.26 19.04
CA GLU A 56 17.93 28.33 18.74
C GLU A 56 17.57 28.57 17.26
N LEU A 57 18.55 28.72 16.35
CA LEU A 57 18.25 29.06 14.95
C LEU A 57 18.60 28.00 13.90
N GLN A 58 19.09 26.83 14.28
CA GLN A 58 19.32 25.71 13.34
C GLN A 58 19.11 24.36 14.02
N GLN A 59 17.89 24.10 14.51
CA GLN A 59 17.45 22.71 14.55
C GLN A 59 17.17 22.29 13.11
N PRO A 60 17.84 21.25 12.55
CA PRO A 60 17.40 20.68 11.29
C PRO A 60 15.93 20.29 11.47
N GLN A 61 15.03 20.80 10.63
CA GLN A 61 13.64 20.36 10.59
C GLN A 61 13.67 18.83 10.60
N GLN A 62 13.24 18.24 11.71
CA GLN A 62 13.17 16.81 11.85
C GLN A 62 12.20 16.35 10.77
N GLU A 63 12.70 15.67 9.72
CA GLU A 63 11.86 15.18 8.62
C GLU A 63 10.67 14.43 9.24
N GLN A 64 9.47 15.02 9.13
CA GLN A 64 8.27 14.44 9.71
C GLN A 64 7.96 13.15 8.95
N HIS A 65 7.71 12.07 9.68
CA HIS A 65 7.41 10.76 9.06
C HIS A 65 6.15 10.88 8.17
N PRO A 66 6.12 10.28 6.96
CA PRO A 66 4.99 10.44 6.03
C PRO A 66 3.63 10.09 6.63
N HIS A 67 3.53 8.99 7.38
CA HIS A 67 2.29 8.64 8.09
C HIS A 67 1.86 9.69 9.12
N SER A 68 2.80 10.35 9.82
CA SER A 68 2.46 11.44 10.75
C SER A 68 1.93 12.67 10.01
N LEU A 69 2.52 13.00 8.86
CA LEU A 69 2.06 14.11 8.04
C LEU A 69 0.66 13.83 7.46
N LEU A 70 0.44 12.62 6.94
CA LEU A 70 -0.87 12.16 6.49
C LEU A 70 -1.91 12.24 7.62
N TRP A 71 -1.59 11.69 8.80
CA TRP A 71 -2.47 11.71 9.97
C TRP A 71 -2.86 13.12 10.40
N SER A 72 -1.86 13.97 10.67
CA SER A 72 -2.10 15.33 11.15
C SER A 72 -2.81 16.21 10.13
N THR A 73 -2.44 16.13 8.86
CA THR A 73 -3.06 16.96 7.82
C THR A 73 -4.49 16.52 7.54
N THR A 74 -4.75 15.20 7.41
CA THR A 74 -6.11 14.69 7.15
C THR A 74 -7.08 15.13 8.24
N LEU A 75 -6.67 15.05 9.51
CA LEU A 75 -7.50 15.51 10.63
C LEU A 75 -7.67 17.03 10.68
N ALA A 76 -6.67 17.79 10.23
CA ALA A 76 -6.78 19.25 10.14
C ALA A 76 -7.69 19.71 8.99
N THR A 77 -7.79 18.94 7.90
CA THR A 77 -8.57 19.29 6.70
C THR A 77 -9.93 18.59 6.61
N SER A 78 -10.23 17.65 7.50
CA SER A 78 -11.54 16.99 7.60
C SER A 78 -12.27 17.45 8.88
N PRO A 79 -12.99 18.58 8.83
CA PRO A 79 -13.63 19.18 10.00
C PRO A 79 -14.74 18.30 10.60
N ASN A 80 -15.30 17.38 9.82
CA ASN A 80 -16.33 16.45 10.30
C ASN A 80 -15.76 15.08 10.71
N SER A 81 -14.44 14.87 10.58
CA SER A 81 -13.78 13.72 11.17
C SER A 81 -13.69 13.85 12.69
N TYR A 82 -13.91 12.75 13.36
CA TYR A 82 -13.71 12.60 14.79
C TYR A 82 -12.66 11.53 15.05
N VAL A 83 -11.66 11.85 15.86
CA VAL A 83 -10.73 10.91 16.46
C VAL A 83 -10.74 11.14 17.97
N ASN A 84 -10.93 10.06 18.72
CA ASN A 84 -10.97 10.14 20.17
C ASN A 84 -9.61 10.62 20.70
N PRO A 85 -9.55 11.61 21.61
CA PRO A 85 -8.29 12.14 22.13
C PRO A 85 -7.48 11.12 22.94
N SER A 86 -8.07 9.96 23.25
CA SER A 86 -7.41 8.85 23.91
C SER A 86 -6.69 7.91 22.94
N VAL A 87 -6.59 8.25 21.65
CA VAL A 87 -5.80 7.48 20.68
C VAL A 87 -4.82 8.37 19.92
N GLU A 88 -3.69 7.80 19.52
CA GLU A 88 -2.70 8.48 18.69
C GLU A 88 -2.05 7.53 17.68
N LEU A 89 -1.44 8.12 16.65
CA LEU A 89 -0.60 7.39 15.72
C LEU A 89 0.74 7.06 16.37
N ALA A 90 1.08 5.77 16.45
CA ALA A 90 2.40 5.29 16.83
C ALA A 90 3.19 4.87 15.59
N ILE A 91 4.41 5.37 15.46
CA ILE A 91 5.37 4.92 14.45
C ILE A 91 6.43 4.09 15.15
N ARG A 92 6.45 2.79 14.85
CA ARG A 92 7.42 1.85 15.39
C ARG A 92 8.23 1.21 14.27
N SER A 93 9.30 0.53 14.67
CA SER A 93 10.06 -0.28 13.73
C SER A 93 9.16 -1.40 13.14
N PRO A 94 9.46 -1.88 11.93
CA PRO A 94 8.65 -2.89 11.23
C PRO A 94 8.53 -4.19 12.04
N SER A 95 9.61 -4.60 12.69
CA SER A 95 9.65 -5.75 13.60
C SER A 95 8.83 -5.58 14.88
N GLN A 96 8.30 -4.38 15.13
CA GLN A 96 7.43 -4.04 16.25
C GLN A 96 6.02 -3.65 15.77
N GLY A 97 5.59 -4.17 14.61
CA GLY A 97 4.26 -3.92 14.05
C GLY A 97 4.15 -2.63 13.24
N GLY A 98 5.26 -1.97 12.92
CA GLY A 98 5.28 -0.80 12.05
C GLY A 98 4.44 0.37 12.58
N THR A 99 3.75 1.07 11.66
CA THR A 99 2.83 2.15 12.02
C THR A 99 1.49 1.58 12.46
N GLY A 100 0.96 2.08 13.58
CA GLY A 100 -0.31 1.63 14.16
C GLY A 100 -0.98 2.74 14.97
N ILE A 101 -2.16 2.47 15.53
CA ILE A 101 -2.89 3.41 16.39
C ILE A 101 -2.92 2.85 17.80
N VAL A 102 -2.51 3.64 18.80
CA VAL A 102 -2.39 3.18 20.19
C VAL A 102 -3.26 3.99 21.15
N ALA A 103 -3.69 3.36 22.24
CA ALA A 103 -4.47 4.01 23.28
C ALA A 103 -3.57 4.79 24.26
N LEU A 104 -3.85 6.07 24.45
CA LEU A 104 -3.20 6.96 25.43
C LEU A 104 -3.76 6.81 26.85
N ALA A 105 -4.98 6.28 26.96
CA ALA A 105 -5.69 6.04 28.20
C ALA A 105 -6.55 4.78 28.07
N ASP A 106 -7.09 4.29 29.20
CA ASP A 106 -8.08 3.21 29.17
C ASP A 106 -9.34 3.68 28.43
N ILE A 107 -9.79 2.90 27.43
CA ILE A 107 -10.98 3.18 26.62
C ILE A 107 -12.02 2.11 26.93
N PRO A 108 -13.26 2.47 27.33
CA PRO A 108 -14.34 1.50 27.53
C PRO A 108 -14.69 0.72 26.25
N ALA A 109 -15.38 -0.40 26.42
CA ALA A 109 -16.04 -1.08 25.29
C ALA A 109 -17.12 -0.17 24.67
N ASP A 110 -17.51 -0.46 23.43
CA ASP A 110 -18.56 0.25 22.68
C ASP A 110 -18.31 1.76 22.54
N THR A 111 -17.04 2.18 22.59
CA THR A 111 -16.62 3.57 22.42
C THR A 111 -16.23 3.81 20.97
N VAL A 112 -16.81 4.83 20.34
CA VAL A 112 -16.36 5.32 19.04
C VAL A 112 -14.98 5.95 19.21
N VAL A 113 -13.99 5.37 18.55
CA VAL A 113 -12.59 5.86 18.57
C VAL A 113 -12.25 6.67 17.32
N MET A 114 -12.93 6.39 16.20
CA MET A 114 -12.85 7.19 14.98
C MET A 114 -14.20 7.23 14.26
N CYS A 115 -14.55 8.36 13.68
CA CYS A 115 -15.64 8.51 12.72
C CYS A 115 -15.16 9.40 11.58
N LEU A 116 -15.04 8.84 10.38
CA LEU A 116 -14.35 9.47 9.26
C LEU A 116 -15.31 9.57 8.06
N PRO A 117 -15.73 10.78 7.67
CA PRO A 117 -16.48 10.99 6.43
C PRO A 117 -15.60 10.67 5.22
N LEU A 118 -16.00 9.70 4.40
CA LEU A 118 -15.19 9.19 3.29
C LEU A 118 -14.86 10.25 2.24
N GLU A 119 -15.77 11.19 2.02
CA GLU A 119 -15.60 12.31 1.09
C GLU A 119 -14.51 13.29 1.56
N GLU A 120 -14.28 13.40 2.87
CA GLU A 120 -13.29 14.33 3.44
C GLU A 120 -11.92 13.69 3.67
N VAL A 121 -11.88 12.38 3.99
CA VAL A 121 -10.62 11.67 4.20
C VAL A 121 -9.98 11.17 2.90
N CYS A 122 -10.45 11.65 1.75
CA CYS A 122 -9.91 11.31 0.43
C CYS A 122 -9.85 9.79 0.18
N MET A 123 -10.97 9.10 0.35
CA MET A 123 -11.11 7.70 -0.05
C MET A 123 -10.68 7.51 -1.52
N ILE A 124 -10.03 6.38 -1.79
CA ILE A 124 -9.42 6.09 -3.09
C ILE A 124 -10.01 4.80 -3.66
N ASP A 125 -10.82 4.95 -4.69
CA ASP A 125 -11.32 3.84 -5.50
C ASP A 125 -11.02 4.08 -6.99
N ALA A 126 -11.01 3.01 -7.77
CA ALA A 126 -10.67 3.08 -9.18
C ALA A 126 -11.76 3.80 -9.99
N SER A 127 -13.04 3.56 -9.71
CA SER A 127 -14.16 4.18 -10.44
C SER A 127 -14.13 5.70 -10.35
N SER A 128 -13.98 6.28 -9.16
CA SER A 128 -13.99 7.73 -8.98
C SER A 128 -12.93 8.44 -9.81
N ILE A 129 -11.77 7.81 -10.01
CA ILE A 129 -10.68 8.34 -10.83
C ILE A 129 -10.96 8.10 -12.32
N LEU A 130 -11.33 6.88 -12.71
CA LEU A 130 -11.49 6.51 -14.12
C LEU A 130 -12.77 7.09 -14.76
N ASP A 131 -13.85 7.23 -14.00
CA ASP A 131 -15.12 7.81 -14.46
C ASP A 131 -14.99 9.32 -14.69
N SER A 132 -14.14 9.98 -13.89
CA SER A 132 -13.85 11.41 -14.02
C SER A 132 -12.83 11.73 -15.12
N TYR A 133 -12.10 10.73 -15.62
CA TYR A 133 -11.16 10.88 -16.73
C TYR A 133 -11.90 10.94 -18.07
N ILE A 134 -11.76 12.05 -18.80
CA ILE A 134 -12.40 12.28 -20.11
C ILE A 134 -11.34 12.21 -21.21
N GLU A 135 -11.48 11.23 -22.10
CA GLU A 135 -10.60 11.07 -23.26
C GLU A 135 -10.74 12.24 -24.24
N GLY A 136 -9.62 12.75 -24.76
CA GLY A 136 -9.61 13.74 -25.83
C GLY A 136 -9.71 15.21 -25.41
N GLU A 137 -9.77 15.53 -24.10
CA GLU A 137 -9.65 16.91 -23.58
C GLU A 137 -8.18 17.36 -23.40
N GLY A 138 -7.26 16.82 -24.22
CA GLY A 138 -5.86 17.26 -24.28
C GLY A 138 -4.87 16.51 -23.38
N ASP A 139 -5.29 15.41 -22.75
CA ASP A 139 -4.47 14.55 -21.89
C ASP A 139 -4.64 13.08 -22.33
N ASP A 140 -3.91 12.68 -23.38
CA ASP A 140 -3.90 11.30 -23.88
C ASP A 140 -3.07 10.40 -22.95
N ASP A 141 -3.54 10.18 -21.73
CA ASP A 141 -2.89 9.28 -20.77
C ASP A 141 -3.20 7.82 -21.12
N GLU A 142 -2.24 7.15 -21.75
CA GLU A 142 -2.40 5.77 -22.21
C GLU A 142 -2.63 4.78 -21.07
N VAL A 143 -2.09 5.07 -19.89
CA VAL A 143 -2.24 4.18 -18.74
C VAL A 143 -3.66 4.30 -18.20
N LEU A 144 -4.19 5.51 -18.02
CA LEU A 144 -5.58 5.69 -17.60
C LEU A 144 -6.56 5.17 -18.65
N GLN A 145 -6.28 5.35 -19.94
CA GLN A 145 -7.09 4.77 -21.02
C GLN A 145 -7.13 3.24 -20.93
N LEU A 146 -5.98 2.58 -20.84
CA LEU A 146 -5.89 1.13 -20.68
C LEU A 146 -6.62 0.63 -19.43
N LEU A 147 -6.48 1.33 -18.31
CA LEU A 147 -7.12 0.95 -17.05
C LEU A 147 -8.63 1.16 -17.10
N LYS A 148 -9.11 2.20 -17.80
CA LYS A 148 -10.53 2.47 -18.05
C LYS A 148 -11.15 1.42 -18.96
N GLU A 149 -10.45 0.98 -20.01
CA GLU A 149 -10.88 -0.15 -20.84
C GLU A 149 -11.00 -1.42 -20.00
N MET A 150 -9.96 -1.74 -19.21
CA MET A 150 -9.98 -2.89 -18.31
C MET A 150 -11.10 -2.84 -17.27
N TRP A 151 -11.46 -1.64 -16.81
CA TRP A 151 -12.60 -1.42 -15.91
C TRP A 151 -13.94 -1.63 -16.61
N SER A 152 -14.07 -1.15 -17.85
CA SER A 152 -15.33 -1.12 -18.61
C SER A 152 -15.67 -2.45 -19.29
N GLU A 153 -14.67 -3.28 -19.64
CA GLU A 153 -14.86 -4.61 -20.25
C GLU A 153 -15.77 -5.53 -19.41
N ASP A 154 -15.92 -5.28 -18.10
CA ASP A 154 -16.77 -6.07 -17.19
C ASP A 154 -18.26 -5.70 -17.24
N LEU A 155 -18.64 -4.47 -17.65
CA LEU A 155 -20.06 -4.05 -17.72
C LEU A 155 -20.85 -4.76 -18.85
N ALA A 156 -20.16 -5.28 -19.86
CA ALA A 156 -20.77 -5.88 -21.04
C ALA A 156 -20.93 -7.42 -20.99
N SER A 157 -20.32 -8.12 -20.01
CA SER A 157 -20.26 -9.59 -19.99
C SER A 157 -21.03 -10.23 -18.81
N THR A 158 -22.34 -9.98 -18.73
CA THR A 158 -23.22 -10.68 -17.79
C THR A 158 -23.35 -12.17 -18.15
N THR A 159 -22.89 -13.09 -17.30
CA THR A 159 -23.75 -14.12 -16.65
C THR A 159 -23.05 -15.15 -15.75
N THR A 160 -21.71 -15.29 -15.67
CA THR A 160 -21.14 -16.47 -14.95
C THR A 160 -19.83 -16.36 -14.13
N LYS A 161 -19.23 -15.20 -13.79
CA LYS A 161 -17.99 -15.22 -12.97
C LYS A 161 -17.79 -14.03 -12.01
N GLN A 162 -18.47 -14.05 -10.87
CA GLN A 162 -18.30 -13.06 -9.80
C GLN A 162 -16.86 -12.99 -9.24
N GLU A 163 -16.13 -14.11 -9.18
CA GLU A 163 -14.72 -14.16 -8.72
C GLU A 163 -13.70 -13.66 -9.76
N SER A 164 -14.02 -13.67 -11.07
CA SER A 164 -13.07 -13.17 -12.08
C SER A 164 -12.97 -11.65 -12.12
N ASP A 165 -13.99 -10.97 -11.58
CA ASP A 165 -14.16 -9.54 -11.73
C ASP A 165 -13.50 -8.80 -10.57
N GLU A 166 -13.51 -9.37 -9.36
CA GLU A 166 -12.81 -8.80 -8.20
C GLU A 166 -11.29 -8.72 -8.43
N GLY A 167 -10.66 -9.80 -8.91
CA GLY A 167 -9.21 -9.81 -9.18
C GLY A 167 -8.77 -8.79 -10.22
N LYS A 168 -9.61 -8.56 -11.25
CA LYS A 168 -9.37 -7.50 -12.24
C LYS A 168 -9.54 -6.12 -11.64
N ARG A 169 -10.60 -5.85 -10.87
CA ARG A 169 -10.84 -4.55 -10.25
C ARG A 169 -9.76 -4.18 -9.24
N LEU A 170 -9.28 -5.15 -8.47
CA LEU A 170 -8.09 -4.99 -7.62
C LEU A 170 -6.85 -4.64 -8.43
N ALA A 171 -6.65 -5.32 -9.57
CA ALA A 171 -5.56 -4.98 -10.47
C ALA A 171 -5.72 -3.56 -11.02
N VAL A 172 -6.91 -3.15 -11.46
CA VAL A 172 -7.15 -1.78 -11.95
C VAL A 172 -6.82 -0.75 -10.86
N LEU A 173 -7.30 -0.94 -9.63
CA LEU A 173 -6.95 -0.05 -8.52
C LEU A 173 -5.43 0.01 -8.29
N ALA A 174 -4.75 -1.13 -8.29
CA ALA A 174 -3.29 -1.16 -8.15
C ALA A 174 -2.59 -0.45 -9.33
N GLY A 175 -3.10 -0.58 -10.55
CA GLY A 175 -2.61 0.14 -11.72
C GLY A 175 -2.73 1.65 -11.58
N VAL A 176 -3.89 2.14 -11.11
CA VAL A 176 -4.13 3.57 -10.84
C VAL A 176 -3.16 4.08 -9.78
N ILE A 177 -3.01 3.38 -8.66
CA ILE A 177 -2.07 3.76 -7.60
C ILE A 177 -0.63 3.80 -8.11
N ALA A 178 -0.18 2.76 -8.83
CA ALA A 178 1.18 2.71 -9.38
C ALA A 178 1.44 3.85 -10.36
N HIS A 179 0.48 4.14 -11.22
CA HIS A 179 0.55 5.25 -12.17
C HIS A 179 0.70 6.59 -11.43
N LEU A 180 -0.17 6.88 -10.46
CA LEU A 180 -0.12 8.13 -9.69
C LEU A 180 1.13 8.25 -8.81
N GLN A 181 1.67 7.15 -8.31
CA GLN A 181 2.96 7.10 -7.61
C GLN A 181 4.12 7.50 -8.54
N LEU A 182 4.14 7.00 -9.78
CA LEU A 182 5.18 7.35 -10.76
C LEU A 182 5.07 8.81 -11.22
N ILE A 183 3.86 9.33 -11.39
CA ILE A 183 3.63 10.76 -11.61
C ILE A 183 4.14 11.57 -10.42
N ARG A 184 3.81 11.16 -9.18
CA ARG A 184 4.25 11.82 -7.94
C ARG A 184 5.77 11.87 -7.86
N PHE A 185 6.43 10.75 -8.19
CA PHE A 185 7.89 10.66 -8.24
C PHE A 185 8.50 11.67 -9.18
N ARG A 186 7.95 11.79 -10.40
CA ARG A 186 8.42 12.74 -11.41
C ARG A 186 8.17 14.18 -10.98
N ASP A 187 7.00 14.48 -10.43
CA ASP A 187 6.63 15.81 -9.92
C ASP A 187 7.61 16.29 -8.82
N LEU A 188 7.99 15.39 -7.90
CA LEU A 188 8.98 15.67 -6.87
C LEU A 188 10.41 15.79 -7.42
N ALA A 189 10.77 14.99 -8.42
CA ALA A 189 12.10 14.98 -9.01
C ALA A 189 12.34 16.14 -10.00
N SER A 190 11.28 16.68 -10.61
CA SER A 190 11.36 17.88 -11.42
C SER A 190 11.60 19.07 -10.50
N SER A 191 12.83 19.56 -10.45
CA SER A 191 13.20 20.83 -9.80
C SER A 191 12.14 21.89 -10.10
N ALA A 192 11.75 22.68 -9.10
CA ALA A 192 10.62 23.62 -9.04
C ALA A 192 10.49 24.69 -10.16
N SER A 193 11.21 24.57 -11.28
CA SER A 193 11.31 25.57 -12.34
C SER A 193 10.70 25.18 -13.70
N ASN A 194 10.15 23.97 -13.87
CA ASN A 194 9.37 23.64 -15.07
C ASN A 194 7.98 23.21 -14.64
N SER A 195 6.98 24.07 -14.87
CA SER A 195 5.59 23.66 -14.75
C SER A 195 5.36 22.50 -15.72
N MET A 196 5.31 21.27 -15.22
CA MET A 196 4.60 20.21 -15.94
C MET A 196 3.22 20.79 -16.26
N GLY A 197 2.80 20.70 -17.52
CA GLY A 197 1.42 21.03 -17.89
C GLY A 197 0.48 20.29 -16.94
N SER A 198 -0.61 20.94 -16.53
CA SER A 198 -1.58 20.33 -15.64
C SER A 198 -2.30 19.20 -16.38
N SER A 199 -1.85 17.96 -16.19
CA SER A 199 -2.57 16.75 -16.61
C SER A 199 -3.53 16.30 -15.51
N TYR A 200 -4.58 15.57 -15.87
CA TYR A 200 -5.53 14.98 -14.94
C TYR A 200 -4.80 14.07 -13.95
N SER A 201 -3.87 13.24 -14.43
CA SER A 201 -3.07 12.34 -13.59
C SER A 201 -2.17 13.10 -12.60
N LEU A 202 -1.62 14.25 -12.99
CA LEU A 202 -0.85 15.11 -12.09
C LEU A 202 -1.72 15.75 -11.01
N GLU A 203 -2.92 16.21 -11.36
CA GLU A 203 -3.89 16.73 -10.39
C GLU A 203 -4.29 15.66 -9.37
N GLN A 204 -4.66 14.46 -9.84
CA GLN A 204 -5.01 13.34 -8.95
C GLN A 204 -3.82 12.91 -8.08
N SER A 205 -2.61 12.87 -8.64
CA SER A 205 -1.39 12.53 -7.91
C SER A 205 -1.11 13.53 -6.78
N ARG A 206 -1.30 14.84 -7.02
CA ARG A 206 -1.14 15.88 -6.00
C ARG A 206 -2.26 15.84 -4.97
N ARG A 207 -3.51 15.63 -5.39
CA ARG A 207 -4.67 15.48 -4.48
C ARG A 207 -4.45 14.34 -3.49
N LEU A 208 -3.89 13.22 -3.96
CA LEU A 208 -3.60 12.03 -3.15
C LEU A 208 -2.18 12.02 -2.58
N GLY A 209 -1.41 13.09 -2.76
CA GLY A 209 0.04 13.10 -2.55
C GLY A 209 0.45 12.63 -1.15
N LEU A 210 -0.23 13.11 -0.10
CA LEU A 210 0.06 12.69 1.28
C LEU A 210 -0.15 11.19 1.52
N PHE A 211 -1.17 10.62 0.88
CA PHE A 211 -1.42 9.20 0.97
C PHE A 211 -0.34 8.41 0.22
N LEU A 212 -0.04 8.82 -1.02
CA LEU A 212 0.97 8.18 -1.87
C LEU A 212 2.37 8.24 -1.23
N ASP A 213 2.73 9.37 -0.62
CA ASP A 213 4.00 9.58 0.09
C ASP A 213 4.11 8.69 1.34
N ALA A 214 2.97 8.30 1.92
CA ALA A 214 2.90 7.40 3.06
C ALA A 214 2.81 5.92 2.67
N MET A 215 2.74 5.58 1.37
CA MET A 215 2.78 4.19 0.93
C MET A 215 4.23 3.66 0.95
N PRO A 216 4.41 2.37 1.28
CA PRO A 216 5.73 1.75 1.22
C PRO A 216 6.16 1.62 -0.24
N LEU A 217 7.07 2.51 -0.68
CA LEU A 217 7.90 2.49 -1.89
C LEU A 217 7.46 3.40 -3.06
N LEU A 218 8.15 4.53 -3.17
CA LEU A 218 9.30 4.66 -4.07
C LEU A 218 10.50 5.06 -3.19
N PRO A 219 11.77 4.74 -3.54
CA PRO A 219 12.89 5.39 -2.85
C PRO A 219 12.73 6.89 -3.06
N GLN A 220 12.33 7.61 -2.01
CA GLN A 220 12.37 9.07 -2.02
C GLN A 220 13.81 9.46 -2.35
N GLN A 221 13.98 10.30 -3.38
CA GLN A 221 15.28 10.81 -3.74
C GLN A 221 15.78 11.69 -2.58
N ASN A 222 16.51 11.11 -1.64
CA ASN A 222 17.48 11.88 -0.90
C ASN A 222 18.73 11.92 -1.78
N ILE A 223 18.91 13.05 -2.47
CA ILE A 223 20.07 13.36 -3.34
C ILE A 223 21.27 13.69 -2.46
N ASP A 224 21.52 12.90 -1.41
CA ASP A 224 22.73 13.02 -0.60
C ASP A 224 23.38 11.65 -0.46
N ASN A 225 24.40 11.49 -1.31
CA ASN A 225 25.33 10.40 -1.29
C ASN A 225 25.98 10.27 0.10
N HIS A 226 26.13 9.01 0.54
CA HIS A 226 27.02 8.52 1.59
C HIS A 226 26.44 8.14 2.97
N ARG A 227 25.15 8.33 3.28
CA ARG A 227 24.55 7.74 4.50
C ARG A 227 23.08 7.36 4.34
N GLN A 228 22.78 6.34 3.53
CA GLN A 228 21.44 5.77 3.47
C GLN A 228 21.46 4.35 4.02
N GLN A 229 21.28 4.23 5.34
CA GLN A 229 20.51 3.11 5.86
C GLN A 229 19.14 3.16 5.20
N GLN A 230 18.66 2.05 4.66
CA GLN A 230 17.29 1.89 4.18
C GLN A 230 16.33 2.41 5.26
N ARG A 231 15.85 3.66 5.12
CA ARG A 231 15.08 4.33 6.19
C ARG A 231 13.64 3.83 6.30
N HIS A 232 13.18 3.04 5.33
CA HIS A 232 11.85 2.44 5.37
C HIS A 232 11.97 0.94 5.09
N PRO A 233 11.25 0.09 5.84
CA PRO A 233 11.24 -1.35 5.58
C PRO A 233 10.95 -1.65 4.12
N PHE A 234 11.66 -2.65 3.59
CA PHE A 234 11.12 -3.41 2.49
C PHE A 234 9.79 -4.04 2.92
N PRO A 235 8.72 -3.91 2.13
CA PRO A 235 7.47 -4.62 2.39
C PRO A 235 7.73 -6.12 2.56
N THR A 236 7.28 -6.69 3.67
CA THR A 236 7.39 -8.11 4.05
C THR A 236 6.50 -9.05 3.22
N HIS A 237 5.79 -8.50 2.24
CA HIS A 237 4.84 -9.23 1.42
C HIS A 237 5.57 -10.20 0.46
N PHE A 238 5.03 -11.40 0.27
CA PHE A 238 5.60 -12.45 -0.60
C PHE A 238 5.83 -12.03 -2.07
N LEU A 239 5.34 -10.87 -2.50
CA LEU A 239 5.61 -10.34 -3.84
C LEU A 239 7.06 -9.89 -4.00
N TYR A 240 7.75 -9.61 -2.88
CA TYR A 240 9.16 -9.22 -2.84
C TYR A 240 10.08 -10.40 -2.53
N TRP A 241 9.52 -11.55 -2.19
CA TRP A 241 10.30 -12.75 -1.90
C TRP A 241 10.82 -13.35 -3.21
N THR A 242 12.02 -13.88 -3.13
CA THR A 242 12.61 -14.72 -4.16
C THR A 242 11.81 -16.01 -4.34
N ASP A 243 11.98 -16.66 -5.49
CA ASP A 243 11.34 -17.96 -5.73
C ASP A 243 11.80 -19.00 -4.69
N ASP A 244 13.06 -18.95 -4.27
CA ASP A 244 13.60 -19.84 -3.23
C ASP A 244 12.98 -19.56 -1.86
N GLU A 245 12.79 -18.29 -1.47
CA GLU A 245 12.11 -17.94 -0.22
C GLU A 245 10.67 -18.44 -0.21
N VAL A 246 9.92 -18.24 -1.31
CA VAL A 246 8.56 -18.78 -1.44
C VAL A 246 8.57 -20.30 -1.40
N GLU A 247 9.54 -20.96 -2.04
CA GLU A 247 9.63 -22.41 -2.09
C GLU A 247 9.94 -23.04 -0.73
N ILE A 248 10.93 -22.48 -0.03
CA ILE A 248 11.47 -23.03 1.21
C ILE A 248 10.55 -22.69 2.38
N LEU A 249 10.11 -21.43 2.51
CA LEU A 249 9.39 -20.97 3.69
C LEU A 249 7.92 -21.40 3.69
N LEU A 250 7.31 -21.59 2.51
CA LEU A 250 5.91 -21.97 2.40
C LEU A 250 5.71 -23.44 2.01
N GLN A 251 6.79 -24.23 1.94
CA GLN A 251 6.75 -25.60 1.43
C GLN A 251 5.65 -26.44 2.08
N GLY A 252 4.79 -27.05 1.25
CA GLY A 252 3.73 -27.94 1.73
C GLY A 252 2.53 -27.23 2.38
N THR A 253 2.51 -25.90 2.38
CA THR A 253 1.36 -25.10 2.82
C THR A 253 0.49 -24.69 1.62
N MET A 254 -0.78 -24.34 1.90
CA MET A 254 -1.61 -23.67 0.88
C MET A 254 -1.04 -22.32 0.45
N GLY A 255 -0.27 -21.65 1.32
CA GLY A 255 0.38 -20.37 1.04
C GLY A 255 1.32 -20.42 -0.16
N GLN A 256 2.07 -21.52 -0.35
CA GLN A 256 2.95 -21.69 -1.49
C GLN A 256 2.19 -21.66 -2.82
N THR A 257 1.08 -22.40 -2.89
CA THR A 257 0.24 -22.45 -4.09
C THR A 257 -0.36 -21.09 -4.36
N LYS A 258 -0.89 -20.43 -3.32
CA LYS A 258 -1.51 -19.10 -3.47
C LYS A 258 -0.50 -18.02 -3.86
N ALA A 259 0.68 -17.99 -3.25
CA ALA A 259 1.73 -17.05 -3.58
C ALA A 259 2.15 -17.18 -5.04
N ARG A 260 2.30 -18.42 -5.54
CA ARG A 260 2.59 -18.69 -6.96
C ARG A 260 1.45 -18.24 -7.88
N GLU A 261 0.20 -18.54 -7.55
CA GLU A 261 -0.96 -18.11 -8.32
C GLU A 261 -1.07 -16.58 -8.40
N VAL A 262 -0.93 -15.89 -7.28
CA VAL A 262 -0.99 -14.43 -7.22
C VAL A 262 0.17 -13.80 -7.99
N ARG A 263 1.41 -14.29 -7.82
CA ARG A 263 2.57 -13.80 -8.58
C ARG A 263 2.42 -14.04 -10.08
N ALA A 264 1.89 -15.20 -10.49
CA ALA A 264 1.62 -15.50 -11.89
C ALA A 264 0.52 -14.58 -12.47
N GLY A 265 -0.58 -14.37 -11.73
CA GLY A 265 -1.65 -13.46 -12.12
C GLY A 265 -1.16 -12.02 -12.29
N ILE A 266 -0.39 -11.51 -11.32
CA ILE A 266 0.25 -10.20 -11.41
C ILE A 266 1.20 -10.14 -12.60
N GLY A 267 1.99 -11.19 -12.87
CA GLY A 267 2.86 -11.25 -14.04
C GLY A 267 2.12 -11.10 -15.37
N LEU A 268 0.93 -11.72 -15.50
CA LEU A 268 0.07 -11.55 -16.68
C LEU A 268 -0.45 -10.11 -16.81
N VAL A 269 -0.84 -9.50 -15.68
CA VAL A 269 -1.30 -8.11 -15.64
C VAL A 269 -0.18 -7.13 -16.02
N VAL A 270 1.01 -7.28 -15.42
CA VAL A 270 2.19 -6.48 -15.74
C VAL A 270 2.52 -6.59 -17.23
N ARG A 271 2.42 -7.79 -17.82
CA ARG A 271 2.60 -7.97 -19.26
C ARG A 271 1.58 -7.15 -20.07
N LYS A 272 0.29 -7.16 -19.68
CA LYS A 272 -0.77 -6.36 -20.33
C LYS A 272 -0.49 -4.85 -20.21
N TRP A 273 -0.02 -4.39 -19.06
CA TRP A 273 0.26 -2.97 -18.78
C TRP A 273 1.56 -2.44 -19.37
N SER A 274 2.52 -3.33 -19.63
CA SER A 274 3.92 -2.97 -19.92
C SER A 274 4.07 -1.90 -21.00
N SER A 275 3.36 -2.00 -22.13
CA SER A 275 3.48 -1.05 -23.24
C SER A 275 3.08 0.38 -22.82
N ALA A 276 1.91 0.53 -22.20
CA ALA A 276 1.40 1.83 -21.77
C ALA A 276 2.28 2.45 -20.68
N PHE A 277 2.65 1.65 -19.66
CA PHE A 277 3.53 2.13 -18.60
C PHE A 277 4.92 2.55 -19.11
N LEU A 278 5.51 1.76 -20.02
CA LEU A 278 6.79 2.11 -20.64
C LEU A 278 6.67 3.40 -21.44
N LYS A 279 5.61 3.57 -22.23
CA LYS A 279 5.43 4.78 -23.03
C LYS A 279 5.24 6.02 -22.16
N GLU A 280 4.45 5.92 -21.10
CA GLU A 280 4.10 7.06 -20.25
C GLU A 280 5.22 7.47 -19.28
N HIS A 281 5.91 6.48 -18.69
CA HIS A 281 6.82 6.73 -17.56
C HIS A 281 8.29 6.56 -17.88
N TYR A 282 8.67 5.74 -18.86
CA TYR A 282 10.08 5.45 -19.10
C TYR A 282 10.85 6.71 -19.49
N SER A 283 11.86 7.06 -18.68
CA SER A 283 12.66 8.25 -18.86
C SER A 283 14.02 8.10 -18.17
N ASN A 284 14.88 9.12 -18.28
CA ASN A 284 16.14 9.15 -17.53
C ASN A 284 15.93 9.18 -16.00
N ALA A 285 14.76 9.67 -15.54
CA ALA A 285 14.43 9.73 -14.12
C ALA A 285 13.74 8.46 -13.61
N VAL A 286 13.01 7.76 -14.49
CA VAL A 286 12.20 6.58 -14.15
C VAL A 286 12.60 5.39 -15.02
N THR A 287 13.31 4.46 -14.39
CA THR A 287 13.78 3.20 -14.97
C THR A 287 12.69 2.11 -14.93
N GLN A 288 12.89 1.03 -15.70
CA GLN A 288 12.03 -0.15 -15.64
C GLN A 288 11.95 -0.77 -14.24
N ALA A 289 13.07 -0.76 -13.49
CA ALA A 289 13.09 -1.26 -12.12
C ALA A 289 12.22 -0.41 -11.19
N GLN A 290 12.25 0.92 -11.32
CA GLN A 290 11.40 1.82 -10.54
C GLN A 290 9.91 1.64 -10.90
N MET A 291 9.59 1.45 -12.18
CA MET A 291 8.22 1.15 -12.61
C MET A 291 7.71 -0.17 -12.02
N LEU A 292 8.52 -1.23 -12.10
CA LEU A 292 8.15 -2.52 -11.52
C LEU A 292 7.97 -2.41 -10.00
N ASN A 293 8.85 -1.70 -9.30
CA ASN A 293 8.71 -1.47 -7.86
C ASN A 293 7.44 -0.70 -7.51
N ALA A 294 7.06 0.33 -8.29
CA ALA A 294 5.81 1.05 -8.09
C ALA A 294 4.59 0.12 -8.28
N ILE A 295 4.61 -0.72 -9.32
CA ILE A 295 3.54 -1.70 -9.55
C ILE A 295 3.44 -2.69 -8.39
N LEU A 296 4.55 -3.26 -7.94
CA LEU A 296 4.57 -4.19 -6.81
C LEU A 296 4.15 -3.51 -5.50
N SER A 297 4.55 -2.25 -5.28
CA SER A 297 4.14 -1.44 -4.12
C SER A 297 2.63 -1.27 -4.09
N ALA A 298 2.06 -0.84 -5.22
CA ALA A 298 0.63 -0.64 -5.36
C ALA A 298 -0.15 -1.94 -5.16
N PHE A 299 0.30 -3.06 -5.73
CA PHE A 299 -0.33 -4.37 -5.49
C PHE A 299 -0.26 -4.76 -4.03
N THR A 300 0.89 -4.64 -3.37
CA THR A 300 1.04 -4.92 -1.95
C THR A 300 0.10 -4.06 -1.11
N ALA A 301 0.01 -2.77 -1.39
CA ALA A 301 -0.90 -1.89 -0.67
C ALA A 301 -2.37 -2.27 -0.90
N VAL A 302 -2.79 -2.48 -2.13
CA VAL A 302 -4.16 -2.85 -2.44
C VAL A 302 -4.54 -4.19 -1.81
N LEU A 303 -3.67 -5.20 -1.90
CA LEU A 303 -3.94 -6.53 -1.33
C LEU A 303 -3.99 -6.50 0.22
N SER A 304 -3.17 -5.67 0.87
CA SER A 304 -3.06 -5.63 2.33
C SER A 304 -3.96 -4.61 3.01
N ARG A 305 -4.36 -3.52 2.33
CA ARG A 305 -5.01 -2.35 2.95
C ARG A 305 -6.38 -1.99 2.39
N SER A 306 -6.81 -2.60 1.28
CA SER A 306 -8.10 -2.23 0.68
C SER A 306 -9.30 -2.71 1.50
N PHE A 307 -10.39 -1.95 1.45
CA PHE A 307 -11.67 -2.19 2.11
C PHE A 307 -12.70 -2.60 1.07
N GLY A 308 -13.54 -3.54 1.46
CA GLY A 308 -14.70 -4.00 0.70
C GLY A 308 -15.96 -3.87 1.54
N ASP A 309 -16.98 -4.67 1.22
CA ASP A 309 -18.14 -4.88 2.08
C ASP A 309 -17.74 -5.48 3.44
N SER A 310 -18.72 -5.76 4.30
CA SER A 310 -18.48 -6.36 5.62
C SER A 310 -17.80 -7.74 5.57
N ALA A 311 -17.77 -8.40 4.41
CA ALA A 311 -17.06 -9.66 4.16
C ALA A 311 -15.72 -9.44 3.42
N GLY A 312 -15.33 -8.18 3.19
CA GLY A 312 -14.11 -7.79 2.48
C GLY A 312 -14.19 -7.95 0.97
N ARG A 313 -15.39 -8.14 0.40
CA ARG A 313 -15.64 -8.31 -1.04
C ARG A 313 -15.85 -6.95 -1.71
N ASP A 314 -15.84 -6.95 -3.02
CA ASP A 314 -16.23 -5.78 -3.82
C ASP A 314 -17.55 -5.13 -3.36
N LEU A 315 -17.58 -3.80 -3.32
CA LEU A 315 -18.77 -3.00 -3.00
C LEU A 315 -19.74 -2.95 -4.19
N GLY A 316 -20.42 -4.07 -4.44
CA GLY A 316 -21.55 -4.13 -5.35
C GLY A 316 -21.21 -3.80 -6.81
N GLY A 317 -19.95 -3.94 -7.24
CA GLY A 317 -19.54 -3.59 -8.60
C GLY A 317 -18.49 -2.49 -8.68
N LYS A 318 -18.31 -1.71 -7.59
CA LYS A 318 -17.45 -0.52 -7.56
C LYS A 318 -15.99 -0.80 -7.16
N GLY A 319 -15.63 -2.06 -6.99
CA GLY A 319 -14.31 -2.47 -6.54
C GLY A 319 -14.15 -2.33 -5.02
N ARG A 320 -12.91 -2.57 -4.58
CA ARG A 320 -12.45 -2.25 -3.22
C ARG A 320 -11.79 -0.87 -3.23
N MET A 321 -11.60 -0.29 -2.05
CA MET A 321 -11.08 1.08 -1.88
C MET A 321 -9.97 1.14 -0.85
N LEU A 322 -9.11 2.16 -0.90
CA LEU A 322 -8.19 2.50 0.18
C LEU A 322 -8.79 3.66 0.98
N VAL A 323 -8.81 3.52 2.30
CA VAL A 323 -9.35 4.54 3.22
C VAL A 323 -8.22 5.01 4.12
N PRO A 324 -7.71 6.24 3.92
CA PRO A 324 -6.67 6.79 4.77
C PRO A 324 -7.05 6.78 6.25
N LEU A 325 -6.03 6.69 7.12
CA LEU A 325 -6.14 6.58 8.58
C LEU A 325 -6.69 5.24 9.08
N VAL A 326 -7.83 4.77 8.56
CA VAL A 326 -8.42 3.47 8.95
C VAL A 326 -7.52 2.31 8.52
N ASP A 327 -6.82 2.47 7.41
CA ASP A 327 -5.85 1.49 6.92
C ASP A 327 -4.57 1.40 7.74
N MET A 328 -4.37 2.31 8.71
CA MET A 328 -3.27 2.25 9.69
C MET A 328 -3.61 1.38 10.92
N LEU A 329 -4.86 0.92 11.05
CA LEU A 329 -5.21 -0.10 12.05
C LEU A 329 -4.61 -1.44 11.64
N ASN A 330 -3.74 -1.99 12.48
CA ASN A 330 -3.16 -3.30 12.28
C ASN A 330 -4.20 -4.44 12.47
N HIS A 331 -3.80 -5.65 12.06
CA HIS A 331 -4.65 -6.82 12.11
C HIS A 331 -4.41 -7.68 13.35
N ASP A 332 -5.49 -8.08 14.02
CA ASP A 332 -5.52 -9.28 14.87
C ASP A 332 -6.78 -10.09 14.53
N GLY A 333 -6.57 -11.35 14.13
CA GLY A 333 -7.64 -12.27 13.74
C GLY A 333 -8.24 -13.05 14.92
N GLU A 334 -7.52 -13.13 16.04
CA GLU A 334 -7.89 -13.92 17.21
C GLU A 334 -8.53 -13.04 18.30
N ASP A 335 -7.95 -11.88 18.60
CA ASP A 335 -8.43 -10.94 19.61
C ASP A 335 -8.46 -9.48 19.10
N PRO A 336 -9.27 -9.19 18.06
CA PRO A 336 -9.49 -7.81 17.64
C PRO A 336 -10.16 -7.01 18.77
N ASN A 337 -9.64 -5.82 19.07
CA ASN A 337 -10.21 -4.94 20.09
C ASN A 337 -11.03 -3.78 19.52
N VAL A 338 -11.02 -3.60 18.20
CA VAL A 338 -11.91 -2.68 17.48
C VAL A 338 -12.59 -3.36 16.29
N ARG A 339 -13.76 -2.85 15.93
CA ARG A 339 -14.43 -3.10 14.65
C ARG A 339 -14.60 -1.79 13.91
N TRP A 340 -14.63 -1.85 12.59
CA TRP A 340 -15.10 -0.76 11.75
C TRP A 340 -16.47 -1.11 11.19
N THR A 341 -17.28 -0.09 10.95
CA THR A 341 -18.61 -0.21 10.33
C THR A 341 -18.79 0.93 9.34
N TRP A 342 -19.57 0.65 8.30
CA TRP A 342 -20.02 1.69 7.40
C TRP A 342 -21.31 2.29 7.95
N HIS A 343 -21.31 3.59 8.20
CA HIS A 343 -22.48 4.31 8.66
C HIS A 343 -22.96 5.28 7.59
N VAL A 344 -24.12 4.96 7.02
CA VAL A 344 -24.97 5.88 6.26
C VAL A 344 -26.15 6.25 7.14
N GLY A 345 -26.69 7.47 7.01
CA GLY A 345 -27.85 7.88 7.77
C GLY A 345 -29.02 6.89 7.63
N ALA A 346 -29.94 6.88 8.60
CA ALA A 346 -31.08 5.97 8.57
C ALA A 346 -31.89 6.12 7.26
N GLY A 347 -32.05 5.02 6.52
CA GLY A 347 -32.79 4.99 5.25
C GLY A 347 -31.97 5.26 3.98
N ASP A 348 -30.65 5.35 4.08
CA ASP A 348 -29.74 5.67 2.97
C ASP A 348 -28.79 4.50 2.60
N ASP A 349 -29.22 3.24 2.72
CA ASP A 349 -28.37 2.06 2.45
C ASP A 349 -27.79 2.05 1.02
N ASP A 350 -28.49 2.67 0.06
CA ASP A 350 -28.01 2.86 -1.31
C ASP A 350 -26.73 3.73 -1.37
N LYS A 351 -26.53 4.62 -0.40
CA LYS A 351 -25.32 5.46 -0.31
C LYS A 351 -24.06 4.66 0.02
N VAL A 352 -24.18 3.53 0.72
CA VAL A 352 -23.05 2.60 0.96
C VAL A 352 -22.58 2.03 -0.36
N SER A 353 -23.53 1.57 -1.18
CA SER A 353 -23.26 1.09 -2.54
C SER A 353 -22.67 2.20 -3.42
N ASP A 354 -22.95 3.46 -3.09
CA ASP A 354 -22.33 4.62 -3.74
C ASP A 354 -20.95 5.02 -3.22
N GLY A 355 -20.37 4.29 -2.25
CA GLY A 355 -19.09 4.65 -1.65
C GLY A 355 -19.17 5.92 -0.79
N LYS A 356 -20.39 6.32 -0.38
CA LYS A 356 -20.64 7.50 0.45
C LYS A 356 -20.96 7.11 1.89
N GLY A 357 -20.67 8.01 2.82
CA GLY A 357 -20.96 7.84 4.24
C GLY A 357 -19.71 7.93 5.10
N ASN A 358 -19.81 7.40 6.31
CA ASN A 358 -18.76 7.49 7.32
C ASN A 358 -18.22 6.10 7.63
N ILE A 359 -16.90 5.99 7.81
CA ILE A 359 -16.31 4.84 8.48
C ILE A 359 -16.27 5.11 9.97
N VAL A 360 -16.94 4.26 10.75
CA VAL A 360 -17.02 4.37 12.21
C VAL A 360 -16.26 3.21 12.82
N VAL A 361 -15.23 3.51 13.61
CA VAL A 361 -14.43 2.53 14.35
C VAL A 361 -14.84 2.56 15.81
N THR A 362 -15.24 1.41 16.34
CA THR A 362 -15.76 1.24 17.70
C THR A 362 -15.00 0.14 18.42
N THR A 363 -14.68 0.36 19.70
CA THR A 363 -14.07 -0.68 20.55
C THR A 363 -15.03 -1.85 20.80
N LEU A 364 -14.52 -3.06 20.67
CA LEU A 364 -15.26 -4.31 20.94
C LEU A 364 -15.20 -4.70 22.42
N ARG A 365 -14.09 -4.34 23.07
CA ARG A 365 -13.83 -4.58 24.49
C ARG A 365 -13.12 -3.37 25.08
N LYS A 366 -12.91 -3.38 26.40
CA LYS A 366 -12.03 -2.40 27.03
C LYS A 366 -10.64 -2.49 26.38
N VAL A 367 -10.10 -1.33 25.99
CA VAL A 367 -8.71 -1.18 25.52
C VAL A 367 -7.92 -0.52 26.64
N THR A 368 -6.79 -1.11 27.00
CA THR A 368 -5.94 -0.59 28.08
C THR A 368 -4.96 0.46 27.56
N LYS A 369 -4.56 1.40 28.42
CA LYS A 369 -3.52 2.38 28.07
C LYS A 369 -2.25 1.67 27.56
N GLY A 370 -1.74 2.12 26.41
CA GLY A 370 -0.57 1.59 25.73
C GLY A 370 -0.88 0.42 24.79
N GLU A 371 -2.10 -0.11 24.82
CA GLU A 371 -2.55 -1.15 23.91
C GLU A 371 -2.79 -0.58 22.51
N GLU A 372 -2.49 -1.38 21.48
CA GLU A 372 -2.73 -1.04 20.10
C GLU A 372 -4.17 -1.35 19.69
N LEU A 373 -4.79 -0.46 18.92
CA LEU A 373 -6.07 -0.70 18.28
C LEU A 373 -5.88 -1.60 17.07
N VAL A 374 -6.41 -2.82 17.15
CA VAL A 374 -6.30 -3.86 16.13
C VAL A 374 -7.68 -4.29 15.66
N LYS A 375 -7.85 -4.36 14.33
CA LYS A 375 -9.09 -4.78 13.68
C LYS A 375 -8.96 -6.18 13.11
N CYS A 376 -10.09 -6.88 12.95
CA CYS A 376 -10.11 -8.12 12.19
C CYS A 376 -10.35 -7.80 10.70
N TYR A 377 -9.51 -8.33 9.80
CA TYR A 377 -9.66 -8.19 8.34
C TYR A 377 -10.65 -9.22 7.76
N GLY A 378 -11.32 -9.98 8.63
CA GLY A 378 -12.02 -11.22 8.31
C GLY A 378 -11.24 -12.46 8.76
N TRP A 379 -11.91 -13.61 8.88
CA TRP A 379 -11.20 -14.87 9.15
C TRP A 379 -10.33 -15.22 7.96
N ARG A 380 -9.02 -15.08 8.15
CA ARG A 380 -7.98 -15.29 7.14
C ARG A 380 -7.00 -16.30 7.72
N PRO A 381 -6.76 -17.45 7.08
CA PRO A 381 -5.74 -18.39 7.55
C PRO A 381 -4.36 -17.72 7.50
N ALA A 382 -3.42 -18.16 8.35
CA ALA A 382 -2.11 -17.51 8.49
C ALA A 382 -1.35 -17.30 7.18
N TRP A 383 -1.50 -18.21 6.19
CA TRP A 383 -0.88 -18.05 4.87
C TRP A 383 -1.47 -16.89 4.03
N ASP A 384 -2.71 -16.46 4.33
CA ASP A 384 -3.41 -15.34 3.70
C ASP A 384 -3.09 -14.01 4.43
N VAL A 385 -2.65 -14.11 5.69
CA VAL A 385 -2.23 -12.99 6.57
C VAL A 385 -0.72 -12.77 6.58
N GLN A 386 0.10 -13.77 6.23
CA GLN A 386 1.57 -13.75 6.19
C GLN A 386 2.14 -12.88 5.06
N ALA A 387 1.62 -11.67 4.96
CA ALA A 387 2.30 -10.49 4.48
C ALA A 387 2.77 -9.56 5.62
N VAL A 388 2.45 -9.80 6.91
CA VAL A 388 2.75 -8.80 7.97
C VAL A 388 3.53 -9.27 9.21
N MET A 389 3.40 -10.47 9.78
CA MET A 389 4.18 -10.81 10.98
C MET A 389 4.55 -12.29 11.08
N ASP A 390 5.85 -12.59 11.06
CA ASP A 390 6.46 -13.45 12.08
C ASP A 390 7.99 -13.36 12.02
N SER A 391 8.61 -12.80 13.06
CA SER A 391 10.06 -12.92 13.31
C SER A 391 10.35 -13.60 14.64
N SER A 392 9.42 -14.43 15.14
CA SER A 392 9.56 -15.17 16.40
C SER A 392 9.73 -16.69 16.20
N LEU A 393 10.63 -17.07 15.29
CA LEU A 393 11.22 -18.40 15.28
C LEU A 393 12.75 -18.29 15.25
N SER A 394 13.32 -18.00 16.42
CA SER A 394 14.69 -18.38 16.79
C SER A 394 14.82 -18.48 18.31
#